data_AF-A0A7S0E6K5-F1
#
_entry.id   AF-A0A7S0E6K5-F1
#
_cell.length_a   1.000
_cell.length_b   1.000
_cell.length_c   1.000
_cell.angle_alpha   90.00
_cell.angle_beta   90.00
_cell.angle_gamma   90.00
#
_symmetry.space_group_name_H-M   'P 1'
#
loop_
_entity.id
_entity.type
_entity.pdbx_description
1 polymer ?
#
loop_
_entity_poly.entity_id
_entity_poly.type
_entity_poly.pdbx_seq_one_letter_code
_entity_poly.pdbx_strand_id
1 'polypeptide(L)'
;VEATGLTQEEKDERAKRRRWDKEFDEQHFISRRKGANGKFIYSSTLIDDSVTFFSREDMVNFTKGKAYKRLLYNMKVGMRTNDDNEKLKAKAEARRERKRPEREAKEEEKRKRRRIGKGAEDIDKRKAAFQQKKARRMAKKAAAQAT
;
A
#
# COMPACT_ATOMS: atom_id res chain seq x y z
N VAL A 1 22.26 30.75 -45.88
CA VAL A 1 21.28 29.97 -45.10
C VAL A 1 21.30 30.53 -43.70
N GLU A 2 20.40 31.47 -43.43
CA GLU A 2 20.37 32.20 -42.17
C GLU A 2 20.00 31.26 -41.03
N ALA A 3 20.85 31.22 -40.01
CA ALA A 3 20.58 30.52 -38.77
C ALA A 3 19.42 31.22 -38.08
N THR A 4 18.22 30.65 -38.17
CA THR A 4 17.08 31.06 -37.35
C THR A 4 17.42 30.73 -35.89
N GLY A 5 18.06 31.68 -35.22
CA GLY A 5 18.29 31.63 -33.78
C GLY A 5 16.93 31.62 -33.07
N LEU A 6 16.83 30.82 -32.00
CA LEU A 6 15.59 30.72 -31.21
C LEU A 6 15.04 32.11 -30.85
N THR A 7 13.72 32.26 -30.96
CA THR A 7 13.01 33.48 -30.59
C THR A 7 13.19 33.75 -29.09
N GLN A 8 13.00 35.00 -28.67
CA GLN A 8 13.15 35.37 -27.26
C GLN A 8 12.16 34.60 -26.37
N GLU A 9 10.94 34.36 -26.86
CA GLU A 9 9.92 33.56 -26.18
C GLU A 9 10.36 32.10 -26.01
N GLU A 10 10.96 31.48 -27.02
CA GLU A 10 11.49 30.11 -26.94
C GLU A 10 12.65 29.99 -25.95
N LYS A 11 13.51 31.02 -25.87
CA LYS A 11 14.59 31.09 -24.88
C LYS A 11 14.04 31.18 -23.46
N ASP A 12 13.01 31.99 -23.25
CA ASP A 12 12.36 32.17 -21.95
C ASP A 12 11.60 30.91 -21.52
N GLU A 13 10.89 30.24 -22.43
CA GLU A 13 10.28 28.94 -22.16
C GLU A 13 11.33 27.88 -21.78
N ARG A 14 12.45 27.84 -22.51
CA ARG A 14 13.53 26.90 -22.23
C ARG A 14 14.18 27.17 -20.88
N ALA A 15 14.34 28.44 -20.49
CA ALA A 15 14.83 28.83 -19.19
C ALA A 15 13.86 28.42 -18.07
N LYS A 16 12.55 28.64 -18.26
CA LYS A 16 11.51 28.20 -17.32
C LYS A 16 11.53 26.69 -17.13
N ARG A 17 11.58 25.91 -18.23
CA ARG A 17 11.66 24.44 -18.16
C ARG A 17 12.89 23.97 -17.41
N ARG A 18 14.06 24.59 -17.62
CA ARG A 18 15.29 24.25 -16.89
C ARG A 18 15.19 24.52 -15.38
N ARG A 19 14.54 25.63 -14.99
CA ARG A 19 14.31 25.95 -13.56
C ARG A 19 13.38 24.93 -12.93
N TRP A 20 12.26 24.64 -13.58
CA TRP A 20 11.30 23.63 -13.11
C TRP A 20 11.92 22.24 -13.00
N ASP A 21 12.72 21.84 -13.99
CA ASP A 21 13.47 20.57 -13.96
C ASP A 21 14.41 20.49 -12.76
N LYS A 22 15.12 21.60 -12.46
CA LYS A 22 16.05 21.67 -11.34
C LYS A 22 15.33 21.60 -10.00
N GLU A 23 14.24 22.35 -9.85
CA GLU A 23 13.38 22.30 -8.66
C GLU A 23 12.80 20.89 -8.44
N PHE A 24 12.37 20.22 -9.52
CA PHE A 24 11.86 18.86 -9.46
C PHE A 24 12.94 17.88 -8.99
N ASP A 25 14.14 17.96 -9.57
CA ASP A 25 15.27 17.09 -9.22
C ASP A 25 15.70 17.31 -7.75
N GLU A 26 15.76 18.56 -7.28
CA GLU A 26 16.07 18.91 -5.89
C GLU A 26 15.01 18.38 -4.91
N GLN A 27 13.71 18.57 -5.22
CA GLN A 27 12.61 18.05 -4.39
C GLN A 27 12.62 16.53 -4.24
N HIS A 28 13.11 15.82 -5.26
CA HIS A 28 13.16 14.37 -5.28
C HIS A 28 14.53 13.81 -4.91
N PHE A 29 15.45 14.67 -4.44
CA PHE A 29 16.80 14.28 -4.03
C PHE A 29 17.52 13.53 -5.15
N ILE A 30 17.40 14.03 -6.39
CA ILE A 30 17.96 13.43 -7.59
C ILE A 30 19.15 14.26 -8.06
N SER A 31 20.27 13.58 -8.27
CA SER A 31 21.46 14.13 -8.90
C SER A 31 21.50 13.70 -10.36
N ARG A 32 21.90 14.62 -11.24
CA ARG A 32 22.05 14.37 -12.68
C ARG A 32 23.51 14.54 -13.10
N ARG A 33 24.09 13.51 -13.71
CA ARG A 33 25.44 13.57 -14.30
C ARG A 33 25.40 13.27 -15.80
N LYS A 34 26.29 13.88 -16.58
CA LYS A 34 26.45 13.56 -18.00
C LYS A 34 27.45 12.40 -18.13
N GLY A 35 27.02 11.28 -18.71
CA GLY A 35 27.88 10.13 -18.97
C GLY A 35 28.79 10.34 -20.18
N ALA A 36 29.79 9.48 -20.33
CA ALA A 36 30.74 9.52 -21.45
C ALA A 36 30.07 9.46 -22.83
N ASN A 37 28.93 8.76 -22.92
CA ASN A 37 28.14 8.63 -24.15
C ASN A 37 27.25 9.85 -24.44
N GLY A 38 27.43 10.97 -23.73
CA GLY A 38 26.65 12.19 -23.88
C GLY A 38 25.25 12.17 -23.25
N LYS A 39 24.75 10.99 -22.85
CA LYS A 39 23.46 10.80 -22.17
C LYS A 39 23.50 11.25 -20.70
N PHE A 40 22.36 11.66 -20.16
CA PHE A 40 22.22 11.97 -18.74
C PHE A 40 21.90 10.72 -17.93
N ILE A 41 22.59 10.55 -16.80
CA ILE A 41 22.35 9.52 -15.80
C ILE A 41 21.79 10.22 -14.57
N TYR A 42 20.69 9.69 -14.04
CA TYR A 42 20.01 10.21 -12.86
C TYR A 42 20.25 9.26 -11.69
N SER A 43 20.58 9.77 -10.51
CA SER A 43 20.84 8.99 -9.30
C SER A 43 20.12 9.61 -8.11
N SER A 44 19.47 8.80 -7.28
CA SER A 44 18.88 9.29 -6.03
C SER A 44 19.95 9.38 -4.95
N THR A 45 19.99 10.47 -4.20
CA THR A 45 20.88 10.65 -3.03
C THR A 45 20.28 10.08 -1.74
N LEU A 46 19.02 9.66 -1.76
CA LEU A 46 18.31 9.13 -0.60
C LEU A 46 18.38 7.60 -0.47
N ILE A 47 18.77 6.92 -1.54
CA ILE A 47 18.79 5.47 -1.61
C ILE A 47 20.22 5.10 -1.96
N ASP A 48 21.00 4.75 -0.93
CA ASP A 48 22.40 4.39 -1.12
C ASP A 48 22.52 3.23 -2.14
N ASP A 49 23.43 3.46 -3.09
CA ASP A 49 24.05 2.53 -4.04
C ASP A 49 23.20 1.73 -5.05
N SER A 50 21.87 1.81 -5.07
CA SER A 50 21.08 0.82 -5.87
C SER A 50 20.20 1.36 -6.99
N VAL A 51 19.98 2.68 -7.11
CA VAL A 51 19.00 3.19 -8.10
C VAL A 51 19.57 4.32 -8.95
N THR A 52 20.35 3.92 -9.96
CA THR A 52 20.68 4.76 -11.11
C THR A 52 19.68 4.55 -12.23
N PHE A 53 19.12 5.64 -12.77
CA PHE A 53 18.24 5.63 -13.92
C PHE A 53 18.99 6.12 -15.15
N PHE A 54 18.85 5.40 -16.26
CA PHE A 54 19.46 5.73 -17.54
C PHE A 54 18.54 6.57 -18.44
N SER A 55 17.29 6.74 -18.03
CA SER A 55 16.30 7.61 -18.69
C SER A 55 15.57 8.47 -17.66
N ARG A 56 15.06 9.62 -18.12
CA ARG A 56 14.21 10.49 -17.30
C ARG A 56 12.84 9.86 -17.02
N GLU A 57 12.31 9.10 -17.95
CA GLU A 57 11.01 8.44 -17.81
C GLU A 57 11.04 7.40 -16.68
N ASP A 58 12.09 6.58 -16.61
CA ASP A 58 12.25 5.58 -15.55
C ASP A 58 12.36 6.23 -14.18
N MET A 59 13.09 7.34 -14.10
CA MET A 59 13.21 8.16 -12.90
C MET A 59 11.85 8.74 -12.47
N VAL A 60 11.06 9.31 -13.39
CA VAL A 60 9.70 9.82 -13.09
C VAL A 60 8.75 8.68 -12.69
N ASN A 61 8.87 7.51 -13.32
CA ASN A 61 8.06 6.35 -12.98
C ASN A 61 8.39 5.85 -11.57
N PHE A 62 9.67 5.88 -11.20
CA PHE A 62 10.12 5.57 -9.85
C PHE A 62 9.54 6.54 -8.81
N THR A 63 9.58 7.85 -9.05
CA THR A 63 9.02 8.84 -8.10
C THR A 63 7.51 8.70 -7.92
N LYS A 64 6.80 8.20 -8.94
CA LYS A 64 5.36 7.88 -8.84
C LYS A 64 5.09 6.53 -8.15
N GLY A 65 6.10 5.69 -7.99
CA GLY A 65 6.03 4.33 -7.47
C GLY A 65 5.72 4.22 -5.97
N LYS A 66 5.25 3.04 -5.55
CA LYS A 66 4.91 2.75 -4.14
C LYS A 66 6.13 2.76 -3.22
N ALA A 67 7.29 2.28 -3.70
CA ALA A 67 8.52 2.22 -2.92
C ALA A 67 9.01 3.62 -2.54
N TYR A 68 9.11 4.53 -3.51
CA TYR A 68 9.52 5.91 -3.28
C TYR A 68 8.55 6.67 -2.37
N LYS A 69 7.24 6.51 -2.59
CA LYS A 69 6.21 7.10 -1.69
C LYS A 69 6.33 6.60 -0.25
N ARG A 70 6.69 5.33 -0.06
CA ARG A 70 6.92 4.74 1.27
C ARG A 70 8.18 5.31 1.92
N LEU A 71 9.26 5.51 1.15
CA LEU A 71 10.48 6.14 1.64
C LEU A 71 10.22 7.57 2.13
N LEU A 72 9.58 8.41 1.32
CA LEU A 72 9.22 9.77 1.71
C LEU A 72 8.30 9.80 2.93
N TYR A 73 7.36 8.84 3.03
CA TYR A 73 6.52 8.71 4.21
C TYR A 73 7.35 8.39 5.46
N ASN A 74 8.30 7.45 5.38
CA ASN A 74 9.15 7.08 6.52
C ASN A 74 10.04 8.24 6.97
N MET A 75 10.63 9.00 6.03
CA MET A 75 11.35 10.23 6.36
C MET A 75 10.46 11.22 7.09
N LYS A 76 9.25 11.46 6.55
CA LYS A 76 8.27 12.35 7.19
C LYS A 76 7.90 11.88 8.60
N VAL A 77 7.80 10.56 8.83
CA VAL A 77 7.55 9.98 10.16
C VAL A 77 8.74 10.26 11.10
N GLY A 78 9.97 10.05 10.63
CA GLY A 78 11.18 10.29 11.41
C GLY A 78 11.37 11.75 11.81
N MET A 79 10.83 12.69 11.03
CA MET A 79 10.87 14.13 11.31
C MET A 79 9.68 14.63 12.16
N ARG A 80 8.74 13.76 12.57
CA ARG A 80 7.57 14.21 13.35
C ARG A 80 7.99 14.63 14.76
N THR A 81 7.40 15.71 15.21
CA THR A 81 7.49 16.13 16.61
C THR A 81 6.52 15.34 17.49
N ASN A 82 6.65 15.47 18.81
CA ASN A 82 5.70 14.86 19.73
C ASN A 82 4.27 15.38 19.49
N ASP A 83 4.12 16.70 19.34
CA ASP A 83 2.83 17.36 19.08
C ASP A 83 2.14 16.84 17.80
N ASP A 84 2.91 16.58 16.74
CA ASP A 84 2.39 16.00 15.50
C ASP A 84 1.83 14.60 15.74
N ASN A 85 2.53 13.79 16.56
CA ASN A 85 2.09 12.45 16.91
C ASN A 85 0.82 12.50 17.78
N GLU A 86 0.72 13.43 18.71
CA GLU A 86 -0.47 13.64 19.54
C GLU A 86 -1.69 14.04 18.70
N LYS A 87 -1.53 15.00 17.78
CA LYS A 87 -2.60 15.39 16.83
C LYS A 87 -3.08 14.21 15.98
N LEU A 88 -2.15 13.37 15.51
CA LEU A 88 -2.49 12.18 14.73
C LEU A 88 -3.22 11.11 15.57
N LYS A 89 -2.81 10.91 16.82
CA LYS A 89 -3.51 10.03 17.77
C LYS A 89 -4.94 10.51 18.03
N ALA A 90 -5.12 11.78 18.35
CA ALA A 90 -6.44 12.38 18.56
C ALA A 90 -7.35 12.23 17.34
N LYS A 91 -6.82 12.48 16.13
CA LYS A 91 -7.57 12.29 14.88
C LYS A 91 -7.96 10.82 14.65
N ALA A 92 -7.07 9.88 14.99
CA ALA A 92 -7.35 8.45 14.87
C ALA A 92 -8.41 8.00 15.87
N GLU A 93 -8.38 8.49 17.11
CA GLU A 93 -9.37 8.23 18.14
C GLU A 93 -10.75 8.77 17.75
N ALA A 94 -10.83 10.04 17.33
CA ALA A 94 -12.07 10.63 16.83
C ALA A 94 -12.65 9.88 15.61
N ARG A 95 -11.80 9.22 14.82
CA ARG A 95 -12.26 8.35 13.72
C ARG A 95 -12.75 7.00 14.22
N ARG A 96 -12.08 6.41 15.22
CA ARG A 96 -12.49 5.15 15.84
C ARG A 96 -13.85 5.30 16.50
N GLU A 97 -14.07 6.40 17.22
CA GLU A 97 -15.33 6.71 17.89
C GLU A 97 -16.48 6.85 16.88
N ARG A 98 -16.29 7.63 15.80
CA ARG A 98 -17.29 7.74 14.72
C ARG A 98 -17.64 6.40 14.07
N LYS A 99 -16.67 5.48 13.95
CA LYS A 99 -16.88 4.14 13.37
C LYS A 99 -17.35 3.10 14.38
N ARG A 100 -17.36 3.42 15.67
CA ARG A 100 -17.77 2.52 16.74
C ARG A 100 -19.22 2.04 16.58
N PRO A 101 -20.24 2.90 16.34
CA PRO A 101 -21.61 2.43 16.18
C PRO A 101 -21.80 1.50 14.97
N GLU A 102 -21.13 1.80 13.84
CA GLU A 102 -21.16 0.95 12.64
C GLU A 102 -20.55 -0.44 12.91
N ARG A 103 -19.45 -0.47 13.68
CA ARG A 103 -18.80 -1.73 14.08
C ARG A 103 -19.66 -2.54 15.03
N GLU A 104 -20.24 -1.89 16.04
CA GLU A 104 -21.12 -2.51 17.02
C GLU A 104 -22.38 -3.06 16.35
N ALA A 105 -23.01 -2.30 15.44
CA ALA A 105 -24.15 -2.76 14.64
C ALA A 105 -23.80 -3.97 13.76
N LYS A 106 -22.64 -3.95 13.09
CA LYS A 106 -22.18 -5.08 12.26
C LYS A 106 -21.86 -6.32 13.10
N GLU A 107 -21.35 -6.15 14.31
CA GLU A 107 -21.15 -7.25 15.25
C GLU A 107 -22.47 -7.81 15.78
N GLU A 108 -23.41 -6.95 16.13
CA GLU A 108 -24.73 -7.36 16.60
C GLU A 108 -25.49 -8.13 15.51
N GLU A 109 -25.43 -7.66 14.26
CA GLU A 109 -25.99 -8.36 13.10
C GLU A 109 -25.34 -9.74 12.91
N LYS A 110 -24.00 -9.82 13.01
CA LYS A 110 -23.28 -11.12 12.98
C LYS A 110 -23.73 -12.03 14.12
N ARG A 111 -23.93 -11.50 15.33
CA ARG A 111 -24.43 -12.28 16.48
C ARG A 111 -25.86 -12.76 16.23
N LYS A 112 -26.75 -11.93 15.70
CA LYS A 112 -28.13 -12.30 15.31
C LYS A 112 -28.12 -13.40 14.24
N ARG A 113 -27.35 -13.27 13.17
CA ARG A 113 -27.18 -14.31 12.13
C ARG A 113 -26.67 -15.63 12.71
N ARG A 114 -25.69 -15.59 13.63
CA ARG A 114 -25.19 -16.79 14.33
C ARG A 114 -26.22 -17.44 15.26
N ARG A 115 -27.15 -16.65 15.83
CA ARG A 115 -28.26 -17.17 16.65
C ARG A 115 -29.34 -17.82 15.80
N ILE A 116 -29.63 -17.27 14.62
CA ILE A 116 -30.63 -17.81 13.69
C ILE A 116 -30.20 -19.16 13.09
N GLY A 117 -28.89 -19.39 12.89
CA GLY A 117 -28.34 -20.68 12.41
C GLY A 117 -28.24 -21.82 13.46
N LYS A 118 -29.04 -21.75 14.54
CA LYS A 118 -29.17 -22.79 15.57
C LYS A 118 -30.65 -23.07 15.85
N GLY A 119 -31.48 -23.13 14.82
CA GLY A 119 -32.86 -23.63 14.96
C GLY A 119 -32.87 -25.08 15.46
N ALA A 120 -33.98 -25.51 16.08
CA ALA A 120 -34.14 -26.87 16.59
C ALA A 120 -33.88 -27.92 15.49
N GLU A 121 -34.34 -27.65 14.26
CA GLU A 121 -34.13 -28.50 13.09
C GLU A 121 -32.65 -28.68 12.71
N ASP A 122 -31.83 -27.64 12.83
CA ASP A 122 -30.39 -27.73 12.54
C ASP A 122 -29.64 -28.50 13.64
N ILE A 123 -30.12 -28.45 14.87
CA ILE A 123 -29.60 -29.24 15.98
C ILE A 123 -29.90 -30.72 15.75
N ASP A 124 -31.11 -31.06 15.29
CA ASP A 124 -31.50 -32.45 15.04
C ASP A 124 -30.79 -33.04 13.83
N LYS A 125 -30.60 -32.27 12.75
CA LYS A 125 -29.73 -32.66 11.62
C LYS A 125 -28.29 -32.94 12.07
N ARG A 126 -27.74 -32.11 12.97
CA ARG A 126 -26.39 -32.33 13.53
C ARG A 126 -26.32 -33.58 14.42
N LYS A 127 -27.33 -33.83 15.26
CA LYS A 127 -27.42 -35.05 16.07
C LYS A 127 -27.53 -36.30 15.21
N ALA A 128 -28.37 -36.27 14.17
CA ALA A 128 -28.53 -37.38 13.23
C ALA A 128 -27.22 -37.70 12.49
N ALA A 129 -26.52 -36.67 11.98
CA ALA A 129 -25.21 -36.83 11.34
C ALA A 129 -24.15 -37.39 12.30
N PHE A 130 -24.17 -36.97 13.57
CA PHE A 130 -23.27 -37.51 14.59
C PHE A 130 -23.53 -38.99 14.86
N GLN A 131 -24.80 -39.40 14.98
CA GLN A 131 -25.15 -40.81 15.19
C GLN A 131 -24.78 -41.68 13.98
N GLN A 132 -25.04 -41.21 12.75
CA GLN A 132 -24.58 -41.91 11.55
C GLN A 132 -23.06 -42.08 11.51
N LYS A 133 -22.30 -41.05 11.87
CA LYS A 133 -20.84 -41.12 11.93
C LYS A 133 -20.34 -42.06 13.02
N LYS A 134 -21.01 -42.09 14.18
CA LYS A 134 -20.73 -43.02 15.27
C LYS A 134 -21.00 -44.47 14.84
N ALA A 135 -22.16 -44.73 14.22
CA ALA A 135 -22.52 -46.05 13.70
C ALA A 135 -21.51 -46.56 12.67
N ARG A 136 -21.10 -45.71 11.72
CA ARG A 136 -20.05 -46.06 10.74
C ARG A 136 -18.71 -46.37 11.39
N ARG A 137 -18.31 -45.64 12.43
CA ARG A 137 -17.07 -45.92 13.18
C ARG A 137 -17.14 -47.24 13.93
N MET A 138 -18.27 -47.52 14.58
CA MET A 138 -18.49 -48.79 15.28
C MET A 138 -18.51 -49.98 14.30
N ALA A 139 -19.18 -49.84 13.15
CA ALA A 139 -19.18 -50.86 12.11
C ALA A 139 -17.76 -51.13 11.58
N LYS A 140 -16.96 -50.09 11.34
CA LYS A 140 -15.56 -50.24 10.92
C LYS A 140 -14.69 -50.91 12.01
N LYS A 141 -14.93 -50.59 13.28
CA LYS A 141 -14.23 -51.21 14.41
C LYS A 141 -14.60 -52.68 14.59
N ALA A 142 -15.88 -53.02 14.43
CA ALA A 142 -16.36 -54.40 14.47
C ALA A 142 -15.81 -55.22 13.29
N ALA A 143 -15.80 -54.66 12.08
CA ALA A 143 -15.22 -55.31 10.90
C ALA A 143 -13.71 -55.57 11.06
N ALA A 144 -12.98 -54.67 11.72
CA ALA A 144 -11.55 -54.84 12.01
C ALA A 144 -11.24 -55.80 13.17
N GLN A 145 -12.25 -56.22 13.95
CA GLN A 145 -12.12 -57.25 14.99
C GLN A 145 -12.58 -58.64 14.51
N ALA A 146 -13.32 -58.68 13.40
CA ALA A 146 -13.80 -59.92 12.77
C ALA A 146 -12.83 -60.49 11.72
N THR A 147 -11.73 -59.77 11.44
CA THR A 147 -10.55 -60.21 10.67
C THR A 147 -9.39 -60.41 11.62
#